data_AF-A0ABD6EX27-F1
#
_entry.id   AF-A0ABD6EX27-F1
#
_cell.length_a   1.000
_cell.length_b   1.000
_cell.length_c   1.000
_cell.angle_alpha   90.00
_cell.angle_beta   90.00
_cell.angle_gamma   90.00
#
_symmetry.space_group_name_H-M   'P 1'
#
loop_
_entity.id
_entity.type
_entity.pdbx_description
1 polymer ?
#
loop_
_entity_poly.entity_id
_entity_poly.type
_entity_poly.pdbx_seq_one_letter_code
_entity_poly.pdbx_strand_id
1 'polypeptide(L)'
;MNSTSKLVHSSGNSVAASLFIHLHGILRELDFKSAPAEELMLKNPKILDDQLHLGSKFMHALLEWALNTKGEVFIFDTSVEQDVRNLIVKHTKWIIAFVRVCLKRLPVDLTEKELRYALEYLFIRFQGMDEEFDEHLFKIAYSPEVAELRRRVRDVRFSSRRFSSPV
;
A
#
# COMPACT_ATOMS: atom_id res chain seq x y z
N MET A 1 -10.16 49.57 11.15
CA MET A 1 -10.41 48.23 11.71
C MET A 1 -10.21 47.23 10.58
N ASN A 2 -9.20 46.38 10.71
CA ASN A 2 -8.75 45.42 9.68
C ASN A 2 -9.67 44.20 9.65
N SER A 3 -10.24 43.88 8.48
CA SER A 3 -10.79 42.56 8.17
C SER A 3 -9.84 41.84 7.20
N THR A 4 -8.73 41.34 7.72
CA THR A 4 -7.93 40.33 7.02
C THR A 4 -8.62 38.98 7.21
N SER A 5 -9.36 38.57 6.18
CA SER A 5 -9.86 37.21 6.03
C SER A 5 -8.67 36.24 6.04
N LYS A 6 -8.58 35.39 7.07
CA LYS A 6 -7.58 34.33 7.13
C LYS A 6 -7.96 33.27 6.11
N LEU A 7 -7.18 33.20 5.02
CA LEU A 7 -7.11 32.04 4.13
C LEU A 7 -6.66 30.82 4.95
N VAL A 8 -7.63 30.00 5.36
CA VAL A 8 -7.37 28.69 5.96
C VAL A 8 -6.91 27.77 4.84
N HIS A 9 -5.71 27.20 5.01
CA HIS A 9 -5.03 26.36 4.03
C HIS A 9 -5.88 25.14 3.64
N SER A 10 -6.34 25.09 2.38
CA SER A 10 -7.06 23.94 1.79
C SER A 10 -6.19 23.10 0.84
N SER A 11 -4.90 23.41 0.71
CA SER A 11 -4.01 22.83 -0.32
C SER A 11 -3.46 21.45 0.02
N GLY A 12 -3.40 21.04 1.29
CA GLY A 12 -2.98 19.68 1.69
C GLY A 12 -4.02 18.62 1.31
N ASN A 13 -5.31 18.98 1.44
CA ASN A 13 -6.44 18.09 1.15
C ASN A 13 -6.54 17.70 -0.33
N SER A 14 -6.10 18.55 -1.27
CA SER A 14 -6.23 18.26 -2.71
C SER A 14 -5.16 17.28 -3.22
N VAL A 15 -3.93 17.34 -2.68
CA VAL A 15 -2.82 16.49 -3.13
C VAL A 15 -3.04 15.05 -2.67
N ALA A 16 -3.31 14.84 -1.38
CA ALA A 16 -3.55 13.50 -0.84
C ALA A 16 -4.79 12.82 -1.45
N ALA A 17 -5.87 13.59 -1.71
CA ALA A 17 -7.03 13.08 -2.43
C ALA A 17 -6.69 12.65 -3.86
N SER A 18 -5.90 13.46 -4.58
CA SER A 18 -5.43 13.12 -5.93
C SER A 18 -4.55 11.86 -5.93
N LEU A 19 -3.67 11.72 -4.94
CA LEU A 19 -2.81 10.54 -4.77
C LEU A 19 -3.62 9.29 -4.40
N PHE A 20 -4.70 9.42 -3.63
CA PHE A 20 -5.59 8.30 -3.34
C PHE A 20 -6.36 7.84 -4.59
N ILE A 21 -6.85 8.79 -5.40
CA ILE A 21 -7.46 8.48 -6.69
C ILE A 21 -6.44 7.83 -7.63
N HIS A 22 -5.18 8.27 -7.60
CA HIS A 22 -4.11 7.63 -8.35
C HIS A 22 -3.88 6.18 -7.89
N LEU A 23 -3.78 5.94 -6.58
CA LEU A 23 -3.69 4.60 -5.99
C LEU A 23 -4.86 3.71 -6.43
N HIS A 24 -6.08 4.23 -6.37
CA HIS A 24 -7.28 3.54 -6.87
C HIS A 24 -7.13 3.16 -8.35
N GLY A 25 -6.70 4.09 -9.20
CA GLY A 25 -6.44 3.82 -10.62
C GLY A 25 -5.41 2.71 -10.84
N ILE A 26 -4.33 2.68 -10.06
CA ILE A 26 -3.32 1.61 -10.12
C ILE A 26 -3.88 0.27 -9.63
N LEU A 27 -4.69 0.25 -8.58
CA LEU A 27 -5.38 -0.98 -8.13
C LEU A 27 -6.35 -1.51 -9.19
N ARG A 28 -7.04 -0.64 -9.93
CA ARG A 28 -7.88 -1.04 -11.08
C ARG A 28 -7.04 -1.59 -12.24
N GLU A 29 -5.88 -0.99 -12.51
CA GLU A 29 -4.92 -1.53 -13.50
C GLU A 29 -4.44 -2.93 -13.09
N LEU A 30 -4.10 -3.10 -11.81
CA LEU A 30 -3.72 -4.39 -11.24
C LEU A 30 -4.86 -5.40 -11.38
N ASP A 31 -6.11 -5.01 -11.10
CA ASP A 31 -7.26 -5.89 -11.27
C ASP A 31 -7.46 -6.41 -12.69
N PHE A 32 -7.20 -5.54 -13.66
CA PHE A 32 -7.34 -5.88 -15.07
C PHE A 32 -6.19 -6.74 -15.60
N LYS A 33 -4.97 -6.56 -15.07
CA LYS A 33 -3.74 -7.13 -15.64
C LYS A 33 -3.07 -8.18 -14.77
N SER A 34 -3.52 -8.40 -13.54
CA SER A 34 -2.93 -9.39 -12.65
C SER A 34 -3.11 -10.79 -13.23
N ALA A 35 -2.00 -11.53 -13.35
CA ALA A 35 -2.06 -12.94 -13.70
C ALA A 35 -2.35 -13.79 -12.45
N PRO A 36 -3.23 -14.79 -12.53
CA PRO A 36 -3.42 -15.74 -11.44
C PRO A 36 -2.20 -16.65 -11.31
N ALA A 37 -1.82 -16.96 -10.07
CA ALA A 37 -0.82 -17.95 -9.66
C ALA A 37 0.67 -17.56 -9.83
N GLU A 38 1.39 -17.71 -8.72
CA GLU A 38 2.84 -17.60 -8.59
C GLU A 38 3.61 -18.47 -9.60
N GLU A 39 3.10 -19.67 -9.92
CA GLU A 39 3.73 -20.54 -10.91
C GLU A 39 3.70 -19.97 -12.33
N LEU A 40 2.61 -19.27 -12.70
CA LEU A 40 2.48 -18.62 -14.00
C LEU A 40 3.46 -17.44 -14.12
N MET A 41 3.66 -16.70 -13.02
CA MET A 41 4.66 -15.65 -12.93
C MET A 41 6.08 -16.20 -13.10
N LEU A 42 6.43 -17.29 -12.42
CA LEU A 42 7.79 -17.82 -12.46
C LEU A 42 8.14 -18.57 -13.74
N LYS A 43 7.16 -19.15 -14.44
CA LYS A 43 7.38 -19.98 -15.64
C LYS A 43 7.45 -19.17 -16.94
N ASN A 44 6.99 -17.92 -16.96
CA ASN A 44 7.01 -17.08 -18.15
C ASN A 44 7.70 -15.73 -17.85
N PRO A 45 8.93 -15.50 -18.35
CA PRO A 45 9.70 -14.29 -18.05
C PRO A 45 9.00 -12.98 -18.44
N LYS A 46 8.23 -12.97 -19.53
CA LYS A 46 7.49 -11.77 -19.94
C LYS A 46 6.35 -11.47 -18.97
N ILE A 47 5.60 -12.49 -18.57
CA ILE A 47 4.55 -12.34 -17.56
C ILE A 47 5.19 -11.90 -16.24
N LEU A 48 6.33 -12.47 -15.86
CA LEU A 48 7.06 -12.08 -14.65
C LEU A 48 7.39 -10.59 -14.64
N ASP A 49 8.00 -10.08 -15.72
CA ASP A 49 8.41 -8.69 -15.82
C ASP A 49 7.20 -7.75 -15.79
N ASP A 50 6.11 -8.09 -16.48
CA ASP A 50 4.86 -7.33 -16.46
C ASP A 50 4.25 -7.27 -15.05
N GLN A 51 4.25 -8.38 -14.31
CA GLN A 51 3.73 -8.43 -12.94
C GLN A 51 4.65 -7.71 -11.94
N LEU A 52 5.97 -7.78 -12.13
CA LEU A 52 6.93 -7.03 -11.33
C LEU A 52 6.73 -5.51 -11.51
N HIS A 53 6.51 -5.06 -12.74
CA HIS A 53 6.20 -3.67 -13.05
C HIS A 53 4.88 -3.22 -12.44
N LEU A 54 3.83 -4.03 -12.54
CA LEU A 54 2.54 -3.75 -11.91
C LEU A 54 2.64 -3.64 -10.38
N GLY A 55 3.37 -4.55 -9.75
CA GLY A 55 3.58 -4.51 -8.31
C GLY A 55 4.42 -3.32 -7.87
N SER A 56 5.46 -2.96 -8.63
CA SER A 56 6.25 -1.75 -8.37
C SER A 56 5.39 -0.49 -8.40
N LYS A 57 4.57 -0.30 -9.45
CA LYS A 57 3.62 0.81 -9.54
C LYS A 57 2.68 0.88 -8.34
N PHE A 58 2.12 -0.25 -7.93
CA PHE A 58 1.23 -0.32 -6.77
C PHE A 58 1.94 0.09 -5.47
N MET A 59 3.15 -0.44 -5.22
CA MET A 59 3.92 -0.09 -4.03
C MET A 59 4.32 1.38 -3.99
N HIS A 60 4.72 1.96 -5.13
CA HIS A 60 5.04 3.39 -5.21
C HIS A 60 3.81 4.28 -5.01
N ALA A 61 2.68 3.99 -5.66
CA ALA A 61 1.45 4.76 -5.47
C ALA A 61 0.98 4.72 -4.01
N LEU A 62 1.10 3.55 -3.36
CA LEU A 62 0.78 3.40 -1.95
C LEU A 62 1.72 4.22 -1.05
N LEU A 63 3.04 4.17 -1.29
CA LEU A 63 4.02 4.95 -0.55
C LEU A 63 3.80 6.45 -0.72
N GLU A 64 3.61 6.91 -1.95
CA GLU A 64 3.40 8.31 -2.27
C GLU A 64 2.17 8.85 -1.55
N TRP A 65 1.05 8.14 -1.63
CA TRP A 65 -0.15 8.49 -0.87
C TRP A 65 0.09 8.46 0.65
N ALA A 66 0.67 7.38 1.19
CA ALA A 66 0.83 7.21 2.63
C ALA A 66 1.82 8.22 3.26
N LEU A 67 2.83 8.66 2.52
CA LEU A 67 3.79 9.65 2.98
C LEU A 67 3.21 11.07 2.97
N ASN A 68 2.31 11.37 2.04
CA ASN A 68 1.65 12.66 1.90
C ASN A 68 0.37 12.81 2.76
N THR A 69 0.08 11.83 3.63
CA THR A 69 -1.12 11.79 4.50
C THR A 69 -0.77 11.80 5.99
N LYS A 70 0.45 12.19 6.39
CA LYS A 70 0.90 12.13 7.80
C LYS A 70 0.15 13.15 8.66
N GLY A 71 -0.72 12.66 9.54
CA GLY A 71 -1.40 13.46 10.58
C GLY A 71 -2.77 14.02 10.20
N GLU A 72 -3.28 13.69 9.01
CA GLU A 72 -4.57 14.16 8.52
C GLU A 72 -5.59 13.01 8.50
N VAL A 73 -6.76 13.26 9.08
CA VAL A 73 -7.92 12.36 8.98
C VAL A 73 -8.59 12.68 7.65
N PHE A 74 -8.46 11.76 6.69
CA PHE A 74 -9.13 11.88 5.40
C PHE A 74 -10.52 11.27 5.46
N ILE A 75 -11.50 12.02 4.97
CA ILE A 75 -12.84 11.51 4.68
C ILE A 75 -12.92 11.45 3.17
N PHE A 76 -12.71 10.27 2.60
CA PHE A 76 -12.90 10.04 1.17
C PHE A 76 -14.39 9.88 0.86
N ASP A 77 -14.75 10.00 -0.43
CA ASP A 77 -16.01 9.44 -0.90
C ASP A 77 -16.02 7.95 -0.54
N THR A 78 -16.99 7.56 0.28
CA THR A 78 -17.16 6.19 0.79
C THR A 78 -17.14 5.13 -0.32
N SER A 79 -17.53 5.47 -1.56
CA SER A 79 -17.55 4.54 -2.68
C SER A 79 -16.15 4.18 -3.22
N VAL A 80 -15.26 5.17 -3.39
CA VAL A 80 -13.89 4.94 -3.86
C VAL A 80 -13.07 4.21 -2.81
N GLU A 81 -13.23 4.60 -1.55
CA GLU A 81 -12.60 3.92 -0.42
C GLU A 81 -13.03 2.46 -0.34
N GLN A 82 -14.33 2.17 -0.46
CA GLN A 82 -14.84 0.79 -0.50
C GLN A 82 -14.24 0.00 -1.68
N ASP A 83 -14.16 0.58 -2.88
CA ASP A 83 -13.59 -0.12 -4.03
C ASP A 83 -12.11 -0.43 -3.83
N VAL A 84 -11.32 0.49 -3.27
CA VAL A 84 -9.92 0.26 -2.90
C VAL A 84 -9.80 -0.92 -1.92
N ARG A 85 -10.64 -0.97 -0.87
CA ARG A 85 -10.67 -2.10 0.08
C ARG A 85 -10.99 -3.41 -0.61
N ASN A 86 -12.04 -3.44 -1.43
CA ASN A 86 -12.46 -4.64 -2.18
C ASN A 86 -11.36 -5.16 -3.10
N LEU A 87 -10.62 -4.25 -3.76
CA LEU A 87 -9.51 -4.60 -4.63
C LEU A 87 -8.35 -5.21 -3.83
N ILE A 88 -7.98 -4.63 -2.68
CA ILE A 88 -6.94 -5.20 -1.80
C ILE A 88 -7.34 -6.59 -1.28
N VAL A 89 -8.60 -6.78 -0.86
CA VAL A 89 -9.15 -8.08 -0.46
C VAL A 89 -9.02 -9.10 -1.59
N LYS A 90 -9.50 -8.74 -2.80
CA LYS A 90 -9.42 -9.58 -4.00
C LYS A 90 -7.98 -9.99 -4.32
N HIS A 91 -7.02 -9.09 -4.14
CA HIS A 91 -5.62 -9.28 -4.52
C HIS A 91 -4.70 -9.71 -3.38
N THR A 92 -5.23 -10.06 -2.21
CA THR A 92 -4.45 -10.48 -1.04
C THR A 92 -3.41 -11.57 -1.37
N LYS A 93 -3.82 -12.64 -2.06
CA LYS A 93 -2.92 -13.73 -2.46
C LYS A 93 -1.86 -13.28 -3.47
N TRP A 94 -2.24 -12.40 -4.39
CA TRP A 94 -1.32 -11.86 -5.40
C TRP A 94 -0.26 -10.97 -4.74
N ILE A 95 -0.63 -10.11 -3.80
CA ILE A 95 0.31 -9.25 -3.07
C ILE A 95 1.34 -10.10 -2.33
N ILE A 96 0.91 -11.16 -1.62
CA ILE A 96 1.84 -12.07 -0.93
C ILE A 96 2.79 -12.76 -1.94
N ALA A 97 2.26 -13.26 -3.06
CA ALA A 97 3.08 -13.87 -4.11
C ALA A 97 4.09 -12.88 -4.72
N PHE A 98 3.67 -11.63 -4.95
CA PHE A 98 4.56 -10.56 -5.42
C PHE A 98 5.72 -10.33 -4.44
N VAL A 99 5.45 -10.23 -3.12
CA VAL A 99 6.51 -10.11 -2.11
C VAL A 99 7.47 -11.30 -2.18
N ARG A 100 6.94 -12.53 -2.28
CA ARG A 100 7.77 -13.74 -2.41
C ARG A 100 8.69 -13.68 -3.62
N VAL A 101 8.19 -13.20 -4.75
CA VAL A 101 8.99 -13.03 -5.98
C VAL A 101 10.05 -11.95 -5.76
N CYS A 102 9.69 -10.81 -5.17
CA CYS A 102 10.63 -9.72 -4.86
C CYS A 102 11.78 -10.16 -3.94
N LEU A 103 11.56 -11.10 -3.03
CA LEU A 103 12.62 -11.71 -2.21
C LEU A 103 13.66 -12.50 -3.04
N LYS A 104 13.35 -12.86 -4.27
CA LYS A 104 14.25 -13.58 -5.19
C LYS A 104 14.75 -12.67 -6.31
N ARG A 105 13.87 -11.83 -6.85
CA ARG A 105 14.10 -10.92 -7.97
C ARG A 105 13.30 -9.64 -7.76
N LEU A 106 14.00 -8.63 -7.27
CA LEU A 106 13.43 -7.31 -7.05
C LEU A 106 13.28 -6.55 -8.38
N PRO A 107 12.20 -5.76 -8.59
CA PRO A 107 12.11 -4.82 -9.70
C PRO A 107 13.30 -3.83 -9.67
N VAL A 108 13.69 -3.31 -10.84
CA VAL A 108 14.83 -2.37 -10.95
C VAL A 108 14.54 -1.04 -10.24
N ASP A 109 13.27 -0.67 -10.18
CA ASP A 109 12.77 0.61 -9.69
C ASP A 109 12.25 0.56 -8.25
N LEU A 110 12.29 -0.59 -7.57
CA LEU A 110 11.79 -0.76 -6.21
C LEU A 110 12.89 -1.29 -5.28
N THR A 111 13.10 -0.70 -4.11
CA THR A 111 14.02 -1.24 -3.10
C THR A 111 13.31 -2.16 -2.09
N GLU A 112 14.04 -3.08 -1.45
CA GLU A 112 13.47 -3.91 -0.37
C GLU A 112 12.91 -3.04 0.78
N LYS A 113 13.53 -1.88 1.01
CA LYS A 113 13.10 -0.91 2.03
C LYS A 113 11.78 -0.24 1.68
N GLU A 114 11.62 0.19 0.44
CA GLU A 114 10.35 0.73 -0.07
C GLU A 114 9.26 -0.33 -0.04
N LEU A 115 9.54 -1.55 -0.51
CA LEU A 115 8.59 -2.66 -0.44
C LEU A 115 8.11 -2.90 1.01
N ARG A 116 9.03 -2.91 1.99
CA ARG A 116 8.67 -3.07 3.40
C ARG A 116 7.79 -1.92 3.87
N TYR A 117 8.19 -0.68 3.62
CA TYR A 117 7.45 0.51 4.05
C TYR A 117 6.06 0.59 3.42
N ALA A 118 5.93 0.23 2.14
CA ALA A 118 4.65 0.17 1.46
C ALA A 118 3.69 -0.80 2.18
N LEU A 119 4.15 -2.00 2.51
CA LEU A 119 3.34 -3.01 3.22
C LEU A 119 2.99 -2.58 4.65
N GLU A 120 3.89 -1.90 5.34
CA GLU A 120 3.61 -1.35 6.67
C GLU A 120 2.58 -0.22 6.60
N TYR A 121 2.66 0.64 5.59
CA TYR A 121 1.65 1.65 5.35
C TYR A 121 0.32 1.05 4.92
N LEU A 122 0.31 -0.03 4.12
CA LEU A 122 -0.90 -0.77 3.79
C LEU A 122 -1.63 -1.18 5.06
N PHE A 123 -0.90 -1.76 6.03
CA PHE A 123 -1.49 -2.19 7.28
C PHE A 123 -1.93 -0.99 8.14
N ILE A 124 -1.03 -0.06 8.44
CA ILE A 124 -1.30 1.04 9.40
C ILE A 124 -2.36 2.02 8.90
N ARG A 125 -2.46 2.25 7.58
CA ARG A 125 -3.41 3.23 7.03
C ARG A 125 -4.82 2.69 6.87
N PHE A 126 -4.97 1.38 6.77
CA PHE A 126 -6.24 0.73 6.46
C PHE A 126 -6.79 -0.12 7.60
N GLN A 127 -5.98 -0.42 8.63
CA GLN A 127 -6.43 -1.17 9.80
C GLN A 127 -7.54 -0.43 10.57
N GLY A 128 -8.51 -1.19 11.08
CA GLY A 128 -9.58 -0.68 11.93
C GLY A 128 -10.76 -0.07 11.16
N MET A 129 -10.78 -0.27 9.84
CA MET A 129 -11.86 0.22 8.96
C MET A 129 -13.03 -0.75 8.85
N ASP A 130 -12.75 -2.05 8.83
CA ASP A 130 -13.73 -3.15 8.70
C ASP A 130 -13.08 -4.47 9.13
N GLU A 131 -13.82 -5.34 9.83
CA GLU A 131 -13.26 -6.58 10.41
C GLU A 131 -12.84 -7.60 9.34
N GLU A 132 -13.67 -7.80 8.30
CA GLU A 132 -13.36 -8.71 7.19
C GLU A 132 -12.14 -8.20 6.42
N PHE A 133 -12.08 -6.90 6.18
CA PHE A 133 -10.93 -6.29 5.53
C PHE A 133 -9.65 -6.40 6.38
N ASP A 134 -9.75 -6.17 7.69
CA ASP A 134 -8.64 -6.30 8.62
C ASP A 134 -8.06 -7.72 8.59
N GLU A 135 -8.88 -8.78 8.51
CA GLU A 135 -8.38 -10.15 8.36
C GLU A 135 -7.46 -10.31 7.13
N HIS A 136 -7.81 -9.67 6.01
CA HIS A 136 -7.01 -9.70 4.80
C HIS A 136 -5.70 -8.90 4.94
N LEU A 137 -5.76 -7.75 5.61
CA LEU A 137 -4.56 -6.99 5.98
C LEU A 137 -3.63 -7.80 6.89
N PHE A 138 -4.19 -8.52 7.87
CA PHE A 138 -3.45 -9.44 8.74
C PHE A 138 -2.81 -10.59 7.94
N LYS A 139 -3.53 -11.20 6.99
CA LYS A 139 -2.98 -12.25 6.11
C LYS A 139 -1.76 -11.74 5.32
N ILE A 140 -1.78 -10.50 4.82
CA ILE A 140 -0.62 -9.89 4.13
C ILE A 140 0.50 -9.61 5.14
N ALA A 141 0.21 -8.83 6.18
CA ALA A 141 1.19 -8.30 7.11
C ALA A 141 1.92 -9.38 7.89
N TYR A 142 1.29 -10.51 8.16
CA TYR A 142 1.86 -11.62 8.94
C TYR A 142 2.19 -12.84 8.07
N SER A 143 2.18 -12.70 6.75
CA SER A 143 2.67 -13.74 5.85
C SER A 143 4.18 -14.04 6.07
N PRO A 144 4.62 -15.29 5.88
CA PRO A 144 6.04 -15.65 5.96
C PRO A 144 6.95 -14.81 5.06
N GLU A 145 6.44 -14.41 3.90
CA GLU A 145 7.13 -13.56 2.92
C GLU A 145 7.43 -12.17 3.50
N VAL A 146 6.43 -11.54 4.11
CA VAL A 146 6.60 -10.22 4.72
C VAL A 146 7.44 -10.31 5.99
N ALA A 147 7.34 -11.40 6.75
CA ALA A 147 8.23 -11.66 7.89
C ALA A 147 9.70 -11.77 7.45
N GLU A 148 9.98 -12.49 6.36
CA GLU A 148 11.31 -12.61 5.77
C GLU A 148 11.83 -11.27 5.24
N LEU A 149 10.98 -10.48 4.57
CA LEU A 149 11.33 -9.13 4.12
C LEU A 149 11.75 -8.24 5.30
N ARG A 150 10.98 -8.25 6.40
CA ARG A 150 11.34 -7.50 7.63
C ARG A 150 12.67 -7.99 8.21
N ARG A 151 12.98 -9.28 8.12
CA ARG A 151 14.25 -9.85 8.61
C ARG A 151 15.46 -9.37 7.79
N ARG A 152 15.29 -9.21 6.47
CA ARG A 152 16.33 -8.70 5.56
C ARG A 152 16.58 -7.20 5.76
N VAL A 153 15.49 -6.43 5.84
CA VAL A 153 15.55 -4.99 6.07
C VAL A 153 15.52 -4.72 7.58
N ARG A 154 16.65 -4.91 8.27
CA ARG A 154 16.78 -4.49 9.69
C ARG A 154 17.09 -3.00 9.76
N ASP A 155 16.05 -2.16 9.81
CA ASP A 155 16.24 -0.79 10.29
C ASP A 155 16.06 -0.76 11.81
N VAL A 156 17.04 -0.22 12.52
CA VAL A 156 17.04 -0.03 13.99
C VAL A 156 16.04 1.07 14.42
N ARG A 157 15.29 1.68 13.50
CA ARG A 157 14.36 2.77 13.79
C ARG A 157 13.08 2.70 12.94
N PHE A 158 12.21 1.74 13.25
CA PHE A 158 10.80 2.07 13.29
C PHE A 158 10.50 2.51 14.73
N SER A 159 10.59 3.82 14.98
CA SER A 159 10.24 4.34 16.29
C SER A 159 8.72 4.29 16.41
N SER A 160 8.20 3.23 17.01
CA SER A 160 6.81 3.07 17.43
C SER A 160 6.41 4.06 18.54
N ARG A 161 7.04 5.24 18.61
CA ARG A 161 6.64 6.29 19.54
C ARG A 161 5.39 6.97 19.00
N ARG A 162 4.24 6.37 19.34
CA ARG A 162 2.92 6.97 19.66
C ARG A 162 1.80 6.10 19.13
N PHE A 163 1.59 4.95 19.76
CA PHE A 163 0.24 4.44 20.00
C PHE A 163 0.27 3.79 21.39
N SER A 164 0.10 4.64 22.40
CA SER A 164 -0.24 4.17 23.74
C SER A 164 -1.65 3.59 23.65
N SER A 165 -1.81 2.30 23.94
CA SER A 165 -3.14 1.72 24.19
C SER A 165 -3.82 2.49 25.32
N PRO A 166 -5.11 2.84 25.20
CA PRO A 166 -5.88 3.22 26.37
C PRO A 166 -6.13 1.96 27.21
N VAL A 167 -5.68 1.99 28.46
CA VAL A 167 -6.24 1.16 29.54
C VAL A 167 -7.35 1.97 30.19
#